data_AF-A0A633MX03-F1
#
_entry.id   AF-A0A633MX03-F1
#
_cell.length_a   1.000
_cell.length_b   1.000
_cell.length_c   1.000
_cell.angle_alpha   90.00
_cell.angle_beta   90.00
_cell.angle_gamma   90.00
#
_symmetry.space_group_name_H-M   'P 1'
#
loop_
_entity.id
_entity.type
_entity.pdbx_description
1 polymer ?
#
loop_
_entity_poly.entity_id
_entity_poly.type
_entity_poly.pdbx_seq_one_letter_code
_entity_poly.pdbx_strand_id
1 'polypeptide(L)'
;MSNIDKQALRKVAEKATPGNWHRSSSRFNGITATPFSLCGEEVMLAHTVEKRDAEFIAAANPATMLALLDENIQLQREKDATEAVALALRDDMRQAREQLEAAEKRNAEQREYYEGVIADGSKRIAELENGHQEAAKQINSWRRLAKQNIAERGKDISELEAARQHIAELEAKLETADKLQDGAFRDGLKAGFSYGQTDDQSGFAQCMSVYSTRTDIGVKVE
;
A
#
# COMPACT_ATOMS: atom_id res chain seq x y z
N MET A 1 6.39 69.30 -14.74
CA MET A 1 5.22 69.49 -15.63
C MET A 1 4.70 70.90 -15.41
N SER A 2 4.58 71.69 -16.48
CA SER A 2 3.96 73.00 -16.42
C SER A 2 2.51 72.87 -15.92
N ASN A 3 2.16 73.62 -14.88
CA ASN A 3 0.83 73.60 -14.28
C ASN A 3 -0.13 74.43 -15.14
N ILE A 4 -0.47 73.92 -16.32
CA ILE A 4 -1.47 74.55 -17.20
C ILE A 4 -2.84 74.30 -16.60
N ASP A 5 -3.56 75.38 -16.28
CA ASP A 5 -4.95 75.30 -15.87
C ASP A 5 -5.83 74.97 -17.10
N LYS A 6 -6.08 73.67 -17.28
CA LYS A 6 -6.91 73.14 -18.38
C LYS A 6 -8.35 73.63 -18.33
N GLN A 7 -8.89 73.92 -17.14
CA GLN A 7 -10.24 74.46 -17.01
C GLN A 7 -10.30 75.93 -17.41
N ALA A 8 -9.31 76.72 -17.02
CA ALA A 8 -9.18 78.09 -17.51
C ALA A 8 -9.02 78.13 -19.03
N LEU A 9 -8.19 77.24 -19.59
CA LEU A 9 -7.98 77.16 -21.04
C LEU A 9 -9.26 76.77 -21.79
N ARG A 10 -10.03 75.80 -21.27
CA ARG A 10 -11.35 75.44 -21.81
C ARG A 10 -12.31 76.62 -21.81
N LYS A 11 -12.43 77.34 -20.69
CA LYS A 11 -13.31 78.52 -20.57
C LYS A 11 -12.94 79.63 -21.56
N VAL A 12 -11.66 79.82 -21.83
CA VAL A 12 -11.19 80.81 -22.82
C VAL A 12 -11.54 80.34 -24.24
N ALA A 13 -11.32 79.06 -24.56
CA ALA A 13 -11.67 78.51 -25.87
C ALA A 13 -13.18 78.51 -26.14
N GLU A 14 -14.02 78.19 -25.16
CA GLU A 14 -15.49 78.24 -25.28
C GLU A 14 -16.04 79.66 -25.54
N LYS A 15 -15.34 80.69 -25.06
CA LYS A 15 -15.72 82.10 -25.26
C LYS A 15 -15.24 82.70 -26.57
N ALA A 16 -14.23 82.10 -27.18
CA ALA A 16 -13.66 82.59 -28.44
C ALA A 16 -14.61 82.30 -29.62
N THR A 17 -14.39 82.94 -30.76
CA THR A 17 -15.22 82.71 -31.96
C THR A 17 -15.21 81.23 -32.32
N PRO A 18 -16.38 80.56 -32.37
CA PRO A 18 -16.45 79.13 -32.59
C PRO A 18 -16.12 78.76 -34.05
N GLY A 19 -15.80 77.48 -34.26
CA GLY A 19 -15.55 76.93 -35.58
C GLY A 19 -14.10 77.05 -36.03
N ASN A 20 -13.86 76.64 -37.29
CA ASN A 20 -12.52 76.62 -37.85
C ASN A 20 -12.09 78.03 -38.26
N TRP A 21 -10.93 78.43 -37.77
CA TRP A 21 -10.31 79.68 -38.19
C TRP A 21 -9.47 79.43 -39.42
N HIS A 22 -9.42 80.41 -40.32
CA HIS A 22 -8.72 80.32 -41.59
C HIS A 22 -7.71 81.45 -41.69
N ARG A 23 -6.59 81.21 -42.37
CA ARG A 23 -5.72 82.31 -42.80
C ARG A 23 -6.39 83.03 -43.99
N SER A 24 -6.45 84.36 -43.94
CA SER A 24 -7.00 85.15 -45.04
C SER A 24 -6.09 85.09 -46.27
N SER A 25 -6.71 84.87 -47.42
CA SER A 25 -6.05 84.90 -48.73
C SER A 25 -5.94 86.32 -49.29
N SER A 26 -6.84 87.22 -48.86
CA SER A 26 -6.98 88.59 -49.38
C SER A 26 -6.28 89.62 -48.49
N ARG A 27 -6.31 89.41 -47.17
CA ARG A 27 -5.62 90.24 -46.18
C ARG A 27 -4.39 89.52 -45.68
N PHE A 28 -3.23 89.97 -46.16
CA PHE A 28 -1.92 89.40 -45.78
C PHE A 28 -1.82 89.29 -44.25
N ASN A 29 -1.47 88.09 -43.75
CA ASN A 29 -1.38 87.76 -42.31
C ASN A 29 -2.67 87.95 -41.49
N GLY A 30 -3.85 87.95 -42.14
CA GLY A 30 -5.15 87.95 -41.45
C GLY A 30 -5.61 86.55 -41.03
N ILE A 31 -6.41 86.49 -39.97
CA ILE A 31 -7.14 85.28 -39.53
C ILE A 31 -8.63 85.58 -39.60
N THR A 32 -9.42 84.71 -40.22
CA THR A 32 -10.85 84.88 -40.45
C THR A 32 -11.67 83.71 -39.91
N ALA A 33 -12.92 83.99 -39.49
CA ALA A 33 -13.88 82.96 -39.08
C ALA A 33 -14.51 82.25 -40.28
N THR A 34 -14.58 82.96 -41.42
CA THR A 34 -15.22 82.47 -42.64
C THR A 34 -14.15 82.08 -43.69
N PRO A 35 -14.42 81.07 -44.52
CA PRO A 35 -13.60 80.79 -45.70
C PRO A 35 -13.56 82.00 -46.65
N PHE A 36 -12.54 82.02 -47.51
CA PHE A 36 -12.43 83.04 -48.57
C PHE A 36 -13.67 83.03 -49.48
N SER A 37 -14.24 84.20 -49.74
CA SER A 37 -15.36 84.40 -50.66
C SER A 37 -15.15 85.66 -51.49
N LEU A 38 -15.33 85.54 -52.81
CA LEU A 38 -15.18 86.67 -53.75
C LEU A 38 -16.28 87.72 -53.60
N CYS A 39 -17.45 87.33 -53.07
CA CYS A 39 -18.63 88.19 -52.93
C CYS A 39 -19.20 88.19 -51.50
N GLY A 40 -18.52 87.55 -50.54
CA GLY A 40 -18.93 87.46 -49.15
C GLY A 40 -18.09 88.34 -48.24
N GLU A 41 -18.64 88.72 -47.09
CA GLU A 41 -17.92 89.48 -46.08
C GLU A 41 -17.01 88.56 -45.25
N GLU A 42 -15.70 88.68 -45.43
CA GLU A 42 -14.72 87.99 -44.56
C GLU A 42 -14.76 88.59 -43.16
N VAL A 43 -15.17 87.79 -42.17
CA VAL A 43 -15.14 88.20 -40.76
C VAL A 43 -13.72 88.07 -40.23
N MET A 44 -13.02 89.20 -40.13
CA MET A 44 -11.66 89.29 -39.59
C MET A 44 -11.67 89.11 -38.07
N LEU A 45 -10.86 88.17 -37.57
CA LEU A 45 -10.71 87.88 -36.15
C LEU A 45 -9.46 88.52 -35.55
N ALA A 46 -8.34 88.40 -36.24
CA ALA A 46 -7.04 88.88 -35.79
C ALA A 46 -6.09 89.11 -36.97
N HIS A 47 -4.98 89.79 -36.69
CA HIS A 47 -3.88 90.01 -37.63
C HIS A 47 -2.55 89.73 -36.93
N THR A 48 -1.61 89.11 -37.63
CA THR A 48 -0.27 88.79 -37.12
C THR A 48 0.81 89.51 -37.91
N VAL A 49 2.00 89.62 -37.33
CA VAL A 49 3.17 90.19 -38.02
C VAL A 49 3.66 89.24 -39.11
N GLU A 50 3.75 87.96 -38.79
CA GLU A 50 4.29 86.93 -39.68
C GLU A 50 3.20 86.01 -40.22
N LYS A 51 3.41 85.58 -41.47
CA LYS A 51 2.52 84.64 -42.16
C LYS A 51 2.37 83.31 -41.40
N ARG A 52 3.48 82.80 -40.86
CA ARG A 52 3.54 81.51 -40.16
C ARG A 52 2.73 81.54 -38.85
N ASP A 53 2.70 82.68 -38.17
CA ASP A 53 1.94 82.83 -36.93
C ASP A 53 0.43 82.78 -37.21
N ALA A 54 -0.02 83.39 -38.31
CA ALA A 54 -1.42 83.31 -38.73
C ALA A 54 -1.83 81.86 -39.04
N GLU A 55 -0.97 81.09 -39.72
CA GLU A 55 -1.22 79.67 -40.02
C GLU A 55 -1.28 78.83 -38.73
N PHE A 56 -0.35 79.07 -37.81
CA PHE A 56 -0.34 78.37 -36.51
C PHE A 56 -1.58 78.68 -35.67
N ILE A 57 -1.96 79.95 -35.51
CA ILE A 57 -3.12 80.35 -34.70
C ILE A 57 -4.43 79.85 -35.36
N ALA A 58 -4.52 79.87 -36.69
CA ALA A 58 -5.67 79.31 -37.39
C ALA A 58 -5.80 77.79 -37.18
N ALA A 59 -4.68 77.05 -37.11
CA ALA A 59 -4.67 75.63 -36.79
C ALA A 59 -4.96 75.36 -35.29
N ALA A 60 -4.34 76.14 -34.39
CA ALA A 60 -4.52 76.10 -32.94
C ALA A 60 -5.73 76.91 -32.47
N ASN A 61 -6.80 76.89 -33.27
CA ASN A 61 -8.03 77.61 -32.99
C ASN A 61 -8.80 77.01 -31.80
N PRO A 62 -9.87 77.67 -31.33
CA PRO A 62 -10.65 77.19 -30.20
C PRO A 62 -11.26 75.80 -30.40
N ALA A 63 -11.69 75.45 -31.61
CA ALA A 63 -12.25 74.12 -31.91
C ALA A 63 -11.19 73.01 -31.75
N THR A 64 -9.99 73.21 -32.30
CA THR A 64 -8.86 72.31 -32.13
C THR A 64 -8.46 72.20 -30.66
N MET A 65 -8.41 73.32 -29.94
CA MET A 65 -8.04 73.33 -28.51
C MET A 65 -9.03 72.53 -27.65
N LEU A 66 -10.34 72.71 -27.88
CA LEU A 66 -11.38 71.97 -27.15
C LEU A 66 -11.31 70.46 -27.43
N ALA A 67 -11.12 70.08 -28.70
CA ALA A 67 -10.95 68.68 -29.10
C ALA A 67 -9.74 68.02 -28.41
N LEU A 68 -8.58 68.70 -28.38
CA LEU A 68 -7.39 68.22 -27.69
C LEU A 68 -7.58 68.13 -26.17
N LEU A 69 -8.33 69.05 -25.57
CA LEU A 69 -8.66 68.99 -24.14
C LEU A 69 -9.60 67.83 -23.82
N ASP A 70 -10.58 67.55 -24.67
CA ASP A 70 -11.47 66.39 -24.52
C ASP A 70 -10.70 65.07 -24.66
N GLU A 71 -9.82 64.95 -25.67
CA GLU A 71 -8.93 63.80 -25.83
C GLU A 71 -8.02 63.63 -24.62
N ASN A 72 -7.45 64.71 -24.09
CA ASN A 72 -6.60 64.64 -22.91
C ASN A 72 -7.34 64.17 -21.65
N ILE A 73 -8.58 64.61 -21.45
CA ILE A 73 -9.44 64.13 -20.36
C ILE A 73 -9.76 62.65 -20.55
N GLN A 74 -10.05 62.21 -21.77
CA GLN A 74 -10.31 60.82 -22.09
C GLN A 74 -9.08 59.94 -21.81
N LEU A 75 -7.89 60.35 -22.27
CA LEU A 75 -6.63 59.65 -21.99
C LEU A 75 -6.33 59.56 -20.49
N GLN A 76 -6.64 60.61 -19.71
CA GLN A 76 -6.47 60.56 -18.26
C GLN A 76 -7.39 59.52 -17.62
N ARG A 77 -8.66 59.45 -18.04
CA ARG A 77 -9.61 58.45 -17.55
C ARG A 77 -9.18 57.04 -17.90
N GLU A 78 -8.71 56.81 -19.13
CA GLU A 78 -8.20 55.51 -19.57
C GLU A 78 -6.95 55.09 -18.81
N LYS A 79 -6.04 56.04 -18.56
CA LYS A 79 -4.87 55.80 -17.71
C LYS A 79 -5.28 55.38 -16.30
N ASP A 80 -6.17 56.14 -15.66
CA ASP A 80 -6.61 55.87 -14.29
C ASP A 80 -7.35 54.52 -14.21
N ALA A 81 -8.17 54.19 -15.21
CA ALA A 81 -8.84 52.89 -15.32
C ALA A 81 -7.84 51.72 -15.50
N THR A 82 -6.83 51.91 -16.35
CA THR A 82 -5.76 50.91 -16.55
C THR A 82 -4.95 50.69 -15.28
N GLU A 83 -4.63 51.76 -14.57
CA GLU A 83 -3.91 51.70 -13.29
C GLU A 83 -4.74 50.96 -12.22
N ALA A 84 -6.05 51.23 -12.13
CA ALA A 84 -6.94 50.51 -11.24
C ALA A 84 -6.99 49.00 -11.54
N VAL A 85 -7.07 48.62 -12.81
CA VAL A 85 -7.04 47.20 -13.23
C VAL A 85 -5.70 46.55 -12.90
N ALA A 86 -4.59 47.26 -13.12
CA ALA A 86 -3.25 46.74 -12.81
C ALA A 86 -3.04 46.51 -11.30
N LEU A 87 -3.61 47.38 -10.46
CA LEU A 87 -3.60 47.22 -9.00
C LEU A 87 -4.43 46.01 -8.56
N ALA A 88 -5.66 45.86 -9.08
CA ALA A 88 -6.50 44.70 -8.78
C ALA A 88 -5.82 43.39 -9.17
N LEU A 89 -5.25 43.32 -10.39
CA LEU A 89 -4.53 42.13 -10.85
C LEU A 89 -3.30 41.81 -9.97
N ARG A 90 -2.60 42.84 -9.46
CA ARG A 90 -1.48 42.65 -8.55
C ARG A 90 -1.94 42.03 -7.23
N ASP A 91 -3.06 42.46 -6.70
CA ASP A 91 -3.60 41.94 -5.45
C ASP A 91 -4.16 40.51 -5.64
N ASP A 92 -4.86 40.23 -6.74
CA ASP A 92 -5.30 38.88 -7.10
C ASP A 92 -4.11 37.91 -7.23
N MET A 93 -3.03 38.36 -7.89
CA MET A 93 -1.78 37.58 -8.00
C MET A 93 -1.12 37.33 -6.65
N ARG A 94 -1.20 38.27 -5.71
CA ARG A 94 -0.70 38.06 -4.34
C ARG A 94 -1.53 37.00 -3.62
N GLN A 95 -2.86 37.12 -3.66
CA GLN A 95 -3.76 36.15 -3.03
C GLN A 95 -3.59 34.75 -3.63
N ALA A 96 -3.44 34.64 -4.95
CA ALA A 96 -3.20 33.37 -5.62
C ALA A 96 -1.90 32.70 -5.16
N ARG A 97 -0.83 33.48 -4.93
CA ARG A 97 0.44 32.97 -4.41
C ARG A 97 0.32 32.50 -2.95
N GLU A 98 -0.38 33.26 -2.11
CA GLU A 98 -0.63 32.87 -0.71
C GLU A 98 -1.44 31.57 -0.62
N GLN A 99 -2.47 31.42 -1.47
CA GLN A 99 -3.24 30.18 -1.55
C GLN A 99 -2.41 29.01 -2.06
N LEU A 100 -1.52 29.24 -3.04
CA LEU A 100 -0.61 28.23 -3.54
C LEU A 100 0.35 27.75 -2.44
N GLU A 101 0.97 28.67 -1.71
CA GLU A 101 1.88 28.34 -0.61
C GLU A 101 1.16 27.58 0.52
N ALA A 102 -0.07 27.98 0.87
CA ALA A 102 -0.88 27.27 1.85
C ALA A 102 -1.25 25.84 1.38
N ALA A 103 -1.55 25.66 0.09
CA ALA A 103 -1.84 24.36 -0.48
C ALA A 103 -0.60 23.46 -0.53
N GLU A 104 0.56 24.02 -0.90
CA GLU A 104 1.85 23.31 -0.89
C GLU A 104 2.22 22.85 0.52
N LYS A 105 2.05 23.72 1.54
CA LYS A 105 2.27 23.35 2.94
C LYS A 105 1.36 22.20 3.37
N ARG A 106 0.06 22.26 3.06
CA ARG A 106 -0.88 21.18 3.36
C ARG A 106 -0.49 19.87 2.69
N ASN A 107 -0.04 19.91 1.44
CA ASN A 107 0.43 18.73 0.72
C ASN A 107 1.70 18.15 1.36
N ALA A 108 2.62 19.00 1.84
CA ALA A 108 3.83 18.56 2.53
C ALA A 108 3.50 17.86 3.86
N GLU A 109 2.62 18.44 4.68
CA GLU A 109 2.14 17.86 5.93
C GLU A 109 1.45 16.51 5.70
N GLN A 110 0.61 16.41 4.65
CA GLN A 110 -0.04 15.15 4.29
C GLN A 110 0.97 14.09 3.86
N ARG A 111 2.00 14.46 3.09
CA ARG A 111 3.06 13.53 2.67
C ARG A 111 3.80 12.98 3.89
N GLU A 112 4.19 13.85 4.82
CA GLU A 112 4.87 13.44 6.05
C GLU A 112 4.01 12.49 6.88
N TYR A 113 2.71 12.78 7.02
CA TYR A 113 1.78 11.89 7.71
C TYR A 113 1.72 10.50 7.07
N TYR A 114 1.53 10.41 5.75
CA TYR A 114 1.43 9.13 5.06
C TYR A 114 2.75 8.37 5.05
N GLU A 115 3.88 9.08 4.96
CA GLU A 115 5.21 8.46 5.07
C GLU A 115 5.40 7.81 6.44
N GLY A 116 4.97 8.47 7.52
CA GLY A 116 4.97 7.90 8.87
C GLY A 116 4.10 6.65 9.00
N VAL A 117 2.86 6.67 8.47
CA VAL A 117 1.96 5.51 8.48
C VAL A 117 2.54 4.33 7.69
N ILE A 118 3.14 4.60 6.53
CA ILE A 118 3.77 3.58 5.70
C ILE A 118 5.00 3.00 6.42
N ALA A 119 5.81 3.83 7.07
CA ALA A 119 6.98 3.37 7.80
C ALA A 119 6.61 2.47 8.99
N ASP A 120 5.63 2.87 9.79
CA ASP A 120 5.13 2.05 10.91
C ASP A 120 4.51 0.74 10.43
N GLY A 121 3.68 0.80 9.38
CA GLY A 121 3.12 -0.38 8.74
C GLY A 121 4.19 -1.35 8.21
N SER A 122 5.23 -0.81 7.56
CA SER A 122 6.35 -1.60 7.03
C SER A 122 7.14 -2.27 8.15
N LYS A 123 7.38 -1.56 9.26
CA LYS A 123 8.02 -2.14 10.45
C LYS A 123 7.20 -3.30 11.02
N ARG A 124 5.89 -3.12 11.15
CA ARG A 124 4.99 -4.16 11.67
C ARG A 124 4.96 -5.40 10.78
N ILE A 125 4.96 -5.22 9.46
CA ILE A 125 5.04 -6.33 8.50
C ILE A 125 6.35 -7.10 8.70
N ALA A 126 7.49 -6.42 8.78
CA ALA A 126 8.79 -7.05 8.98
C ALA A 126 8.86 -7.87 10.29
N GLU A 127 8.29 -7.36 11.39
CA GLU A 127 8.18 -8.10 12.65
C GLU A 127 7.35 -9.39 12.50
N LEU A 128 6.20 -9.31 11.83
CA LEU A 128 5.33 -10.45 11.58
C LEU A 128 5.99 -11.48 10.66
N GLU A 129 6.67 -11.04 9.61
CA GLU A 129 7.42 -11.90 8.70
C GLU A 129 8.53 -12.66 9.42
N ASN A 130 9.28 -12.00 10.30
CA ASN A 130 10.30 -12.68 11.10
C ASN A 130 9.67 -13.70 12.06
N GLY A 131 8.59 -13.34 12.75
CA GLY A 131 7.86 -14.26 13.62
C GLY A 131 7.31 -15.48 12.88
N HIS A 132 6.78 -15.29 11.67
CA HIS A 132 6.32 -16.38 10.80
C HIS A 132 7.49 -17.28 10.37
N GLN A 133 8.65 -16.71 10.06
CA GLN A 133 9.84 -17.46 9.68
C GLN A 133 10.37 -18.31 10.86
N GLU A 134 10.39 -17.76 12.06
CA GLU A 134 10.75 -18.48 13.28
C GLU A 134 9.77 -19.62 13.59
N ALA A 135 8.46 -19.35 13.51
CA ALA A 135 7.44 -20.37 13.68
C ALA A 135 7.59 -21.50 12.65
N ALA A 136 7.86 -21.17 11.38
CA ALA A 136 8.10 -22.16 10.33
C ALA A 136 9.34 -23.04 10.63
N LYS A 137 10.43 -22.44 11.12
CA LYS A 137 11.62 -23.18 11.57
C LYS A 137 11.28 -24.15 12.70
N GLN A 138 10.53 -23.69 13.70
CA GLN A 138 10.11 -24.54 14.82
C GLN A 138 9.23 -25.69 14.34
N ILE A 139 8.19 -25.42 13.55
CA ILE A 139 7.29 -26.44 13.00
C ILE A 139 8.08 -27.52 12.24
N ASN A 140 9.06 -27.12 11.42
CA ASN A 140 9.92 -28.06 10.71
C ASN A 140 10.76 -28.92 11.65
N SER A 141 11.30 -28.34 12.72
CA SER A 141 12.05 -29.07 13.76
C SER A 141 11.16 -30.10 14.47
N TRP A 142 10.00 -29.68 14.98
CA TRP A 142 9.03 -30.56 15.64
C TRP A 142 8.55 -31.68 14.71
N ARG A 143 8.29 -31.37 13.44
CA ARG A 143 7.92 -32.36 12.43
C ARG A 143 9.02 -33.41 12.24
N ARG A 144 10.29 -32.99 12.23
CA ARG A 144 11.43 -33.92 12.11
C ARG A 144 11.53 -34.84 13.33
N LEU A 145 11.45 -34.29 14.54
CA LEU A 145 11.47 -35.06 15.78
C LEU A 145 10.30 -36.05 15.85
N ALA A 146 9.09 -35.61 15.49
CA ALA A 146 7.92 -36.49 15.45
C ALA A 146 8.12 -37.66 14.48
N LYS A 147 8.68 -37.41 13.29
CA LYS A 147 9.01 -38.48 12.32
C LYS A 147 10.04 -39.46 12.89
N GLN A 148 11.08 -38.98 13.57
CA GLN A 148 12.09 -39.83 14.21
C GLN A 148 11.46 -40.70 15.30
N ASN A 149 10.68 -40.10 16.21
CA ASN A 149 9.99 -40.83 17.28
C ASN A 149 9.04 -41.90 16.74
N ILE A 150 8.31 -41.61 15.65
CA ILE A 150 7.43 -42.59 15.01
C ILE A 150 8.26 -43.75 14.42
N ALA A 151 9.38 -43.45 13.76
CA ALA A 151 10.25 -44.46 13.18
C ALA A 151 10.90 -45.36 14.26
N GLU A 152 11.38 -44.77 15.36
CA GLU A 152 11.93 -45.50 16.50
C GLU A 152 10.88 -46.41 17.14
N ARG A 153 9.69 -45.87 17.45
CA ARG A 153 8.59 -46.69 17.98
C ARG A 153 8.15 -47.79 17.03
N GLY A 154 8.18 -47.54 15.71
CA GLY A 154 7.90 -48.56 14.71
C GLY A 154 8.88 -49.72 14.76
N LYS A 155 10.17 -49.44 15.01
CA LYS A 155 11.19 -50.45 15.23
C LYS A 155 10.91 -51.25 16.51
N ASP A 156 10.65 -50.57 17.63
CA ASP A 156 10.34 -51.22 18.91
C ASP A 156 9.10 -52.14 18.80
N ILE A 157 8.06 -51.70 18.09
CA ILE A 157 6.87 -52.51 17.82
C ILE A 157 7.23 -53.77 17.01
N SER A 158 8.08 -53.62 15.99
CA SER A 158 8.51 -54.74 15.15
C SER A 158 9.31 -55.77 15.97
N GLU A 159 10.19 -55.30 16.87
CA GLU A 159 10.94 -56.15 17.80
C GLU A 159 10.01 -56.86 18.80
N LEU A 160 9.01 -56.15 19.33
CA LEU A 160 7.99 -56.74 20.22
C LEU A 160 7.14 -57.80 19.52
N GLU A 161 6.76 -57.58 18.26
CA GLU A 161 6.03 -58.56 17.46
C GLU A 161 6.85 -59.83 17.23
N ALA A 162 8.14 -59.69 16.89
CA ALA A 162 9.05 -60.82 16.75
C ALA A 162 9.22 -61.60 18.07
N ALA A 163 9.39 -60.90 19.19
CA ALA A 163 9.47 -61.52 20.51
C ALA A 163 8.18 -62.27 20.89
N ARG A 164 7.01 -61.70 20.58
CA ARG A 164 5.71 -62.36 20.80
C ARG A 164 5.57 -63.62 19.96
N GLN A 165 5.98 -63.60 18.69
CA GLN A 165 6.00 -64.79 17.84
C GLN A 165 6.90 -65.88 18.43
N HIS A 166 8.10 -65.53 18.87
CA HIS A 166 9.02 -66.48 19.48
C HIS A 166 8.48 -67.08 20.79
N ILE A 167 7.82 -66.29 21.64
CA ILE A 167 7.15 -66.81 22.85
C ILE A 167 6.05 -67.81 22.46
N ALA A 168 5.20 -67.48 21.49
CA ALA A 168 4.14 -68.39 21.04
C ALA A 168 4.71 -69.70 20.47
N GLU A 169 5.82 -69.64 19.73
CA GLU A 169 6.53 -70.84 19.26
C GLU A 169 7.09 -71.68 20.41
N LEU A 170 7.66 -71.04 21.44
CA LEU A 170 8.16 -71.73 22.62
C LEU A 170 7.03 -72.37 23.43
N GLU A 171 5.90 -71.69 23.61
CA GLU A 171 4.71 -72.23 24.29
C GLU A 171 4.17 -73.47 23.57
N ALA A 172 4.09 -73.43 22.23
CA ALA A 172 3.68 -74.59 21.43
C ALA A 172 4.66 -75.78 21.54
N LYS A 173 5.97 -75.50 21.58
CA LYS A 173 6.99 -76.54 21.81
C LYS A 173 6.90 -77.12 23.21
N LEU A 174 6.62 -76.31 24.22
CA LEU A 174 6.42 -76.76 25.59
C LEU A 174 5.20 -77.67 25.71
N GLU A 175 4.07 -77.27 25.10
CA GLU A 175 2.84 -78.08 25.09
C GLU A 175 3.05 -79.44 24.39
N THR A 176 3.80 -79.48 23.30
CA THR A 176 4.13 -80.75 22.62
C THR A 176 5.08 -81.62 23.44
N ALA A 177 6.08 -81.03 24.10
CA ALA A 177 6.97 -81.74 25.01
C ALA A 177 6.21 -82.36 26.19
N ASP A 178 5.28 -81.63 26.79
CA ASP A 178 4.44 -82.10 27.91
C ASP A 178 3.57 -83.30 27.48
N LYS A 179 2.92 -83.22 26.31
CA LYS A 179 2.16 -84.35 25.74
C LYS A 179 3.02 -85.58 25.44
N LEU A 180 4.24 -85.39 24.93
CA LEU A 180 5.19 -86.48 24.68
C LEU A 180 5.66 -87.13 25.99
N GLN A 181 5.92 -86.34 27.02
CA GLN A 181 6.27 -86.82 28.34
C GLN A 181 5.14 -87.66 28.95
N ASP A 182 3.91 -87.16 28.91
CA ASP A 182 2.72 -87.89 29.36
C ASP A 182 2.51 -89.21 28.59
N GLY A 183 2.70 -89.18 27.27
CA GLY A 183 2.65 -90.36 26.41
C GLY A 183 3.71 -91.39 26.78
N ALA A 184 4.97 -90.97 26.89
CA ALA A 184 6.08 -91.83 27.30
C ALA A 184 5.87 -92.44 28.69
N PHE A 185 5.31 -91.66 29.64
CA PHE A 185 4.95 -92.15 30.96
C PHE A 185 3.86 -93.22 30.92
N ARG A 186 2.78 -93.00 30.15
CA ARG A 186 1.71 -94.00 29.97
C ARG A 186 2.20 -95.26 29.25
N ASP A 187 2.99 -95.12 28.20
CA ASP A 187 3.56 -96.25 27.47
C ASP A 187 4.50 -97.06 28.36
N GLY A 188 5.32 -96.39 29.18
CA GLY A 188 6.14 -97.03 30.20
C GLY A 188 5.31 -97.80 31.23
N LEU A 189 4.24 -97.20 31.76
CA LEU A 189 3.30 -97.88 32.67
C LEU A 189 2.64 -99.10 32.02
N LYS A 190 2.18 -98.98 30.77
CA LYS A 190 1.54 -100.07 30.02
C LYS A 190 2.52 -101.21 29.76
N ALA A 191 3.74 -100.88 29.34
CA ALA A 191 4.80 -101.87 29.15
C ALA A 191 5.12 -102.61 30.45
N GLY A 192 5.25 -101.87 31.57
CA GLY A 192 5.45 -102.46 32.90
C GLY A 192 4.30 -103.37 33.34
N PHE A 193 3.04 -102.97 33.12
CA PHE A 193 1.86 -103.79 33.44
C PHE A 193 1.81 -105.07 32.60
N SER A 194 2.06 -104.98 31.29
CA SER A 194 2.14 -106.15 30.41
C SER A 194 3.27 -107.09 30.84
N TYR A 195 4.44 -106.54 31.21
CA TYR A 195 5.56 -107.35 31.73
C TYR A 195 5.17 -108.11 32.99
N GLY A 196 4.41 -107.50 33.90
CA GLY A 196 3.88 -108.14 35.09
C GLY A 196 2.77 -109.17 34.84
N GLN A 197 2.03 -109.09 33.72
CA GLN A 197 1.11 -110.14 33.29
C GLN A 197 1.81 -111.31 32.60
N THR A 198 2.93 -111.05 31.91
CA THR A 198 3.82 -112.09 31.36
C THR A 198 4.83 -112.61 32.39
N ASP A 199 4.83 -112.08 33.61
CA ASP A 199 5.60 -112.63 34.71
C ASP A 199 5.01 -114.01 35.04
N ASP A 200 5.80 -114.98 34.64
CA ASP A 200 5.49 -116.38 34.66
C ASP A 200 5.32 -116.84 36.11
N GLN A 201 4.08 -116.81 36.61
CA GLN A 201 3.71 -117.45 37.88
C GLN A 201 4.25 -118.89 37.96
N SER A 202 4.51 -119.55 36.82
CA SER A 202 5.17 -120.86 36.78
C SER A 202 6.59 -120.82 37.33
N GLY A 203 7.39 -119.80 37.02
CA GLY A 203 8.76 -119.65 37.53
C GLY A 203 8.82 -119.42 39.04
N PHE A 204 7.91 -118.59 39.56
CA PHE A 204 7.78 -118.38 41.01
C PHE A 204 7.29 -119.64 41.73
N ALA A 205 6.28 -120.33 41.17
CA ALA A 205 5.77 -121.59 41.72
C ALA A 205 6.82 -122.71 41.69
N GLN A 206 7.65 -122.78 40.65
CA GLN A 206 8.72 -123.76 40.53
C GLN A 206 9.82 -123.52 41.57
N CYS A 207 10.21 -122.27 41.83
CA CYS A 207 11.18 -121.91 42.87
C CYS A 207 10.65 -122.25 44.29
N MET A 208 9.36 -121.99 44.56
CA MET A 208 8.73 -122.36 45.83
C MET A 208 8.53 -123.88 46.00
N SER A 209 8.32 -124.62 44.92
CA SER A 209 8.19 -126.09 44.98
C SER A 209 9.49 -126.79 45.42
N VAL A 210 10.66 -126.23 45.08
CA VAL A 210 11.97 -126.76 45.47
C VAL A 210 12.22 -126.64 46.98
N TYR A 211 11.59 -125.67 47.66
CA TYR A 211 11.70 -125.51 49.11
C TYR A 211 10.67 -126.31 49.91
N SER A 212 9.62 -126.85 49.28
CA SER A 212 8.44 -127.39 49.99
C SER A 212 8.42 -128.93 50.18
N THR A 213 9.46 -129.69 49.81
CA THR A 213 9.47 -131.16 50.00
C THR A 213 10.63 -131.67 50.87
N ARG A 214 10.84 -131.04 52.03
CA ARG A 214 11.33 -131.76 53.22
C ARG A 214 10.22 -131.74 54.29
N THR A 215 9.56 -132.89 54.29
CA THR A 215 8.43 -133.43 55.06
C THR A 215 8.40 -133.17 56.56
N ASP A 216 7.15 -133.04 57.05
CA ASP A 216 6.61 -133.39 58.37
C ASP A 216 7.13 -132.55 59.56
N ILE A 217 6.29 -131.77 60.25
CA ILE A 217 5.15 -132.24 61.07
C ILE A 217 4.10 -131.10 61.22
N GLY A 218 2.81 -131.45 61.10
CA GLY A 218 1.63 -130.59 61.32
C GLY A 218 1.45 -130.14 62.79
N VAL A 219 0.35 -129.51 63.17
CA VAL A 219 -0.99 -130.12 63.17
C VAL A 219 -2.04 -129.04 63.50
N LYS A 220 -3.16 -129.11 62.77
CA LYS A 220 -4.51 -128.55 63.04
C LYS A 220 -4.64 -127.15 63.65
N VAL A 221 -5.16 -126.27 62.78
CA VAL A 221 -6.28 -125.33 63.01
C VAL A 221 -6.32 -124.62 64.37
N GLU A 222 -5.79 -123.41 64.37
CA GLU A 222 -6.55 -122.19 64.70
C GLU A 222 -6.42 -121.19 63.54
#